data_AF-M7WD45-F1
#
_entry.id   AF-M7WD45-F1
#
_cell.length_a   1.000
_cell.length_b   1.000
_cell.length_c   1.000
_cell.angle_alpha   90.00
_cell.angle_beta   90.00
_cell.angle_gamma   90.00
#
_symmetry.space_group_name_H-M   'P 1'
#
loop_
_entity.id
_entity.type
_entity.pdbx_description
1 polymer ?
#
loop_
_entity_poly.entity_id
_entity_poly.type
_entity_poly.pdbx_seq_one_letter_code
_entity_poly.pdbx_strand_id
1 'polypeptide(L)'
;MTLTQTTLNDIEKMLIETANQAKEIYDISSDFQESNKNRLPKLVEKFDHSLGQLNEYCGTVAADVKKELVLPYQVLKDIDDGFKPDSYGKECVDMFRANHRNERIRSEGLNKLYTYLCDEIRANFDSELAENIIKEANAD
;
A
#
# COMPACT_ATOMS: atom_id res chain seq x y z
N MET A 1 -16.77 -10.17 -2.60
CA MET A 1 -17.72 -10.44 -1.50
C MET A 1 -17.17 -9.60 -0.37
N THR A 2 -17.79 -8.47 -0.02
CA THR A 2 -17.14 -7.40 0.74
C THR A 2 -16.45 -7.95 1.99
N LEU A 3 -15.13 -7.79 2.09
CA LEU A 3 -14.32 -7.98 3.29
C LEU A 3 -15.14 -7.58 4.53
N THR A 4 -15.65 -8.56 5.28
CA THR A 4 -16.47 -8.24 6.44
C THR A 4 -15.54 -7.72 7.51
N GLN A 5 -15.71 -6.45 7.89
CA GLN A 5 -14.99 -5.79 8.99
C GLN A 5 -14.80 -6.70 10.21
N THR A 6 -15.77 -7.58 10.48
CA THR A 6 -15.73 -8.64 11.49
C THR A 6 -14.49 -9.53 11.42
N THR A 7 -14.10 -9.99 10.24
CA THR A 7 -12.95 -10.88 10.02
C THR A 7 -11.62 -10.20 10.38
N LEU A 8 -11.43 -8.95 9.94
CA LEU A 8 -10.22 -8.20 10.30
C LEU A 8 -10.17 -7.94 11.81
N ASN A 9 -11.31 -7.59 12.41
CA ASN A 9 -11.41 -7.38 13.86
C ASN A 9 -11.11 -8.67 14.65
N ASP A 10 -11.48 -9.84 14.13
CA ASP A 10 -11.20 -11.13 14.76
C ASP A 10 -9.70 -11.45 14.71
N ILE A 11 -9.05 -11.24 13.55
CA ILE A 11 -7.60 -11.39 13.40
C ILE A 11 -6.85 -10.43 14.34
N GLU A 12 -7.29 -9.17 14.42
CA GLU A 12 -6.72 -8.16 15.31
C GLU A 12 -6.78 -8.61 16.79
N LYS A 13 -7.94 -9.10 17.24
CA LYS A 13 -8.10 -9.61 18.61
C LYS A 13 -7.16 -10.79 18.89
N MET A 14 -7.09 -11.76 17.96
CA MET A 14 -6.21 -12.92 18.11
C MET A 14 -4.74 -12.52 18.18
N LEU A 15 -4.31 -11.53 17.38
CA LEU A 15 -2.95 -10.96 17.44
C LEU A 15 -2.68 -10.28 18.79
N ILE A 16 -3.62 -9.47 19.30
CA ILE A 16 -3.49 -8.81 20.60
C ILE A 16 -3.38 -9.84 21.74
N GLU A 17 -4.21 -10.87 21.73
CA GLU A 17 -4.16 -11.94 22.73
C GLU A 17 -2.82 -12.67 22.70
N THR A 18 -2.34 -13.01 21.51
CA THR A 18 -1.05 -13.70 21.32
C THR A 18 0.13 -12.83 21.77
N ALA A 19 0.11 -11.53 21.47
CA ALA A 19 1.13 -10.58 21.92
C ALA A 19 1.15 -10.42 23.46
N ASN A 20 -0.03 -10.38 24.09
CA ASN A 20 -0.14 -10.33 25.55
C ASN A 20 0.39 -11.59 26.23
N GLN A 21 0.14 -12.77 25.64
CA GLN A 21 0.70 -14.03 26.13
C GLN A 21 2.23 -14.06 26.00
N ALA A 22 2.78 -13.60 24.88
CA ALA A 22 4.23 -13.47 24.70
C ALA A 22 4.86 -12.52 25.74
N LYS A 23 4.20 -11.39 26.02
CA LYS A 23 4.61 -10.47 27.07
C LYS A 23 4.57 -11.13 28.45
N GLU A 24 3.51 -11.87 28.78
CA GLU A 24 3.42 -12.58 30.07
C GLU A 24 4.54 -13.62 30.24
N ILE A 25 4.87 -14.34 29.17
CA ILE A 25 6.02 -15.27 29.14
C ILE A 25 7.33 -14.50 29.38
N TYR A 26 7.52 -13.36 28.72
CA TYR A 26 8.70 -12.51 28.91
C TYR A 26 8.80 -12.00 30.35
N ASP A 27 7.72 -11.46 30.91
CA ASP A 27 7.69 -10.91 32.27
C ASP A 27 8.05 -12.01 33.31
N ILE A 28 7.53 -13.23 33.15
CA ILE A 28 7.81 -14.34 34.08
C ILE A 28 9.22 -14.94 33.87
N SER A 29 9.73 -14.96 32.65
CA SER A 29 11.05 -15.51 32.35
C SER A 29 12.19 -14.54 32.69
N SER A 30 11.95 -13.23 32.58
CA SER A 30 12.92 -12.19 32.92
C SER A 30 13.15 -12.04 34.43
N ASP A 31 12.11 -12.20 35.25
CA ASP A 31 12.18 -12.23 36.72
C ASP A 31 11.71 -13.58 37.28
N PHE A 32 12.47 -14.63 36.95
CA PHE A 32 12.08 -15.99 37.28
C PHE A 32 12.09 -16.26 38.80
N GLN A 33 10.96 -16.76 39.30
CA GLN A 33 10.82 -17.27 40.67
C GLN A 33 10.44 -18.76 40.64
N GLU A 34 10.94 -19.53 41.62
CA GLU A 34 10.66 -20.97 41.74
C GLU A 34 9.15 -21.30 41.78
N SER A 35 8.34 -20.38 42.32
CA SER A 35 6.88 -20.43 42.34
C SER A 35 6.24 -20.49 40.95
N ASN A 36 6.92 -19.96 39.92
CA ASN A 36 6.46 -19.93 38.54
C ASN A 36 6.91 -21.13 37.70
N LYS A 37 7.70 -22.06 38.26
CA LYS A 37 8.27 -23.22 37.56
C LYS A 37 7.23 -24.05 36.79
N ASN A 38 6.03 -24.22 37.36
CA ASN A 38 4.94 -24.98 36.74
C ASN A 38 3.99 -24.11 35.90
N ARG A 39 4.09 -22.78 36.01
CA ARG A 39 3.24 -21.82 35.29
C ARG A 39 3.83 -21.50 33.92
N LEU A 40 5.15 -21.34 33.84
CA LEU A 40 5.83 -20.99 32.59
C LEU A 40 5.57 -21.99 31.46
N PRO A 41 5.69 -23.33 31.65
CA PRO A 41 5.38 -24.30 30.60
C PRO A 41 3.93 -24.20 30.11
N LYS A 42 2.97 -23.99 31.02
CA LYS A 42 1.55 -23.84 30.67
C LYS A 42 1.27 -22.59 29.83
N LEU A 43 1.99 -21.51 30.11
CA LEU A 43 1.88 -20.28 29.31
C LEU A 43 2.47 -20.45 27.92
N VAL A 44 3.60 -21.15 27.81
CA VAL A 44 4.21 -21.50 26.51
C VAL A 44 3.29 -22.41 25.71
N GLU A 45 2.70 -23.45 26.32
CA GLU A 45 1.72 -24.32 25.67
C GLU A 45 0.48 -23.55 25.19
N LYS A 46 -0.03 -22.62 26.01
CA LYS A 46 -1.15 -21.75 25.64
C LYS A 46 -0.79 -20.85 24.46
N PHE A 47 0.41 -20.25 24.47
CA PHE A 47 0.91 -19.41 23.40
C PHE A 47 1.07 -20.16 22.08
N ASP A 48 1.66 -21.36 22.12
CA ASP A 48 1.78 -22.24 20.96
C ASP A 48 0.40 -22.61 20.39
N HIS A 49 -0.56 -22.94 21.26
CA HIS A 49 -1.94 -23.22 20.84
C HIS A 49 -2.60 -22.00 20.17
N SER A 50 -2.47 -20.81 20.75
CA SER A 50 -3.01 -19.57 20.16
C SER A 50 -2.34 -19.24 18.81
N LEU A 51 -1.04 -19.46 18.66
CA LEU A 51 -0.35 -19.33 17.37
C LEU A 51 -0.88 -20.33 16.32
N GLY A 52 -1.12 -21.58 16.72
CA GLY A 52 -1.72 -22.60 15.87
C GLY A 52 -3.12 -22.18 15.36
N GLN A 53 -3.97 -21.72 16.28
CA GLN A 53 -5.31 -21.23 15.94
C GLN A 53 -5.27 -20.00 15.01
N LEU A 54 -4.38 -19.05 15.27
CA LEU A 54 -4.19 -17.88 14.42
C LEU A 54 -3.75 -18.29 13.01
N ASN A 55 -2.78 -19.20 12.91
CA ASN A 55 -2.28 -19.68 11.62
C ASN A 55 -3.37 -20.45 10.84
N GLU A 56 -4.15 -21.29 11.51
CA GLU A 56 -5.27 -22.01 10.89
C GLU A 56 -6.38 -21.06 10.42
N TYR A 57 -6.78 -20.10 11.27
CA TYR A 57 -7.80 -19.11 10.94
C TYR A 57 -7.34 -18.21 9.79
N CYS A 58 -6.11 -17.71 9.82
CA CYS A 58 -5.54 -16.99 8.68
C CYS A 58 -5.41 -17.90 7.45
N GLY A 59 -5.07 -19.18 7.58
CA GLY A 59 -5.00 -20.12 6.47
C GLY A 59 -6.34 -20.33 5.76
N THR A 60 -7.43 -20.41 6.52
CA THR A 60 -8.80 -20.67 6.02
C THR A 60 -9.50 -19.39 5.58
N VAL A 61 -9.46 -18.34 6.39
CA VAL A 61 -10.15 -17.08 6.13
C VAL A 61 -9.40 -16.22 5.11
N ALA A 62 -8.07 -16.35 5.05
CA ALA A 62 -7.29 -15.55 4.12
C ALA A 62 -7.29 -16.07 2.68
N ALA A 63 -7.95 -17.18 2.33
CA ALA A 63 -8.08 -17.54 0.90
C ALA A 63 -8.93 -16.52 0.13
N ASP A 64 -9.98 -16.00 0.76
CA ASP A 64 -10.85 -14.98 0.16
C ASP A 64 -10.37 -13.56 0.51
N VAL A 65 -9.88 -13.33 1.74
CA VAL A 65 -9.31 -12.04 2.13
C VAL A 65 -7.98 -11.75 1.41
N LYS A 66 -7.07 -12.71 1.16
CA LYS A 66 -5.83 -12.46 0.39
C LYS A 66 -6.09 -12.05 -1.05
N LYS A 67 -7.22 -12.48 -1.65
CA LYS A 67 -7.58 -12.07 -3.02
C LYS A 67 -7.98 -10.59 -3.05
N GLU A 68 -8.64 -10.11 -2.01
CA GLU A 68 -9.10 -8.71 -1.94
C GLU A 68 -8.05 -7.78 -1.29
N LEU A 69 -7.21 -8.29 -0.39
CA LEU A 69 -6.24 -7.54 0.40
C LEU A 69 -4.84 -7.64 -0.24
N VAL A 70 -4.61 -6.79 -1.24
CA VAL A 70 -3.31 -6.65 -1.89
C VAL A 70 -2.46 -5.69 -1.06
N LEU A 71 -1.47 -6.22 -0.33
CA LEU A 71 -0.47 -5.43 0.37
C LEU A 71 0.70 -5.12 -0.58
N PRO A 72 0.97 -3.84 -0.89
CA PRO A 72 2.13 -3.46 -1.68
C PRO A 72 3.42 -3.88 -0.98
N TYR A 73 4.43 -4.32 -1.75
CA TYR A 73 5.72 -4.74 -1.21
C TYR A 73 6.38 -3.65 -0.33
N GLN A 74 6.25 -2.38 -0.72
CA GLN A 74 6.81 -1.28 0.05
C GLN A 74 6.18 -1.18 1.45
N VAL A 75 4.89 -1.47 1.61
CA VAL A 75 4.24 -1.51 2.93
C VAL A 75 4.83 -2.60 3.81
N LEU A 76 5.11 -3.78 3.26
CA LEU A 76 5.77 -4.87 4.00
C LEU A 76 7.19 -4.46 4.41
N LYS A 77 7.94 -3.86 3.49
CA LYS A 77 9.29 -3.37 3.77
C LYS A 77 9.29 -2.28 4.84
N ASP A 78 8.35 -1.34 4.79
CA ASP A 78 8.22 -0.28 5.79
C ASP A 78 7.95 -0.88 7.18
N ILE A 79 7.12 -1.93 7.27
CA ILE A 79 6.89 -2.66 8.53
C ILE A 79 8.17 -3.32 9.02
N ASP A 80 8.90 -4.03 8.15
CA ASP A 80 10.14 -4.73 8.49
C ASP A 80 11.25 -3.76 8.95
N ASP A 81 11.31 -2.58 8.34
CA ASP A 81 12.27 -1.51 8.66
C ASP A 81 11.84 -0.67 9.89
N GLY A 82 10.64 -0.92 10.45
CA GLY A 82 10.11 -0.22 11.63
C GLY A 82 9.48 1.15 11.34
N PHE A 83 9.15 1.45 10.08
CA PHE A 83 8.40 2.62 9.67
C PHE A 83 6.88 2.42 9.81
N LYS A 84 6.14 3.54 9.84
CA LYS A 84 4.67 3.51 9.94
C LYS A 84 4.06 3.21 8.57
N PRO A 85 3.22 2.18 8.41
CA PRO A 85 2.58 1.84 7.12
C PRO A 85 1.82 2.99 6.44
N ASP A 86 1.30 3.93 7.24
CA ASP A 86 0.54 5.09 6.74
C ASP A 86 1.39 6.06 5.91
N SER A 87 2.73 6.02 6.01
CA SER A 87 3.61 6.83 5.17
C SER A 87 3.46 6.47 3.70
N TYR A 88 3.36 5.19 3.38
CA TYR A 88 3.18 4.71 2.00
C TYR A 88 1.91 5.27 1.36
N GLY A 89 0.79 5.25 2.08
CA GLY A 89 -0.48 5.78 1.58
C GLY A 89 -0.40 7.27 1.25
N LYS A 90 0.27 8.04 2.13
CA LYS A 90 0.51 9.47 1.90
C LYS A 90 1.42 9.71 0.69
N GLU A 91 2.51 8.96 0.59
CA GLU A 91 3.46 9.05 -0.52
C GLU A 91 2.81 8.73 -1.87
N CYS A 92 1.94 7.71 -1.93
CA CYS A 92 1.17 7.40 -3.13
C CYS A 92 0.26 8.55 -3.56
N VAL A 93 -0.46 9.16 -2.61
CA VAL A 93 -1.34 10.30 -2.90
C VAL A 93 -0.53 11.52 -3.37
N ASP A 94 0.60 11.79 -2.72
CA ASP A 94 1.47 12.91 -3.07
C ASP A 94 2.14 12.70 -4.43
N MET A 95 2.61 11.50 -4.75
CA MET A 95 3.10 11.14 -6.08
C MET A 95 2.02 11.28 -7.14
N PHE A 96 0.80 10.81 -6.88
CA PHE A 96 -0.29 10.92 -7.85
C PHE A 96 -0.61 12.39 -8.16
N ARG A 97 -0.68 13.24 -7.12
CA ARG A 97 -0.87 14.68 -7.29
C ARG A 97 0.26 15.34 -8.07
N ALA A 98 1.51 14.98 -7.76
CA ALA A 98 2.69 15.49 -8.46
C ALA A 98 2.70 15.07 -9.93
N ASN A 99 2.43 13.80 -10.22
CA ASN A 99 2.35 13.27 -11.59
C ASN A 99 1.23 13.94 -12.38
N HIS A 100 0.04 14.06 -11.81
CA HIS A 100 -1.09 14.73 -12.47
C HIS A 100 -0.78 16.20 -12.79
N ARG A 101 -0.14 16.91 -11.84
CA ARG A 101 0.32 18.29 -12.08
C ARG A 101 1.36 18.35 -13.21
N ASN A 102 2.32 17.43 -13.22
CA ASN A 102 3.37 17.39 -14.24
C ASN A 102 2.82 17.06 -15.63
N GLU A 103 1.89 16.10 -15.74
CA GLU A 103 1.21 15.78 -16.99
C GLU A 103 0.39 16.96 -17.50
N ARG A 104 -0.30 17.67 -16.60
CA ARG A 104 -1.03 18.88 -16.96
C ARG A 104 -0.09 19.96 -17.49
N ILE A 105 1.01 20.24 -16.80
CA ILE A 105 2.01 21.23 -17.25
C ILE A 105 2.60 20.82 -18.60
N ARG A 106 2.91 19.53 -18.79
CA ARG A 106 3.40 19.00 -20.06
C ARG A 106 2.39 19.19 -21.19
N SER A 107 1.12 18.87 -20.96
CA SER A 107 0.04 19.07 -21.93
C SER A 107 -0.15 20.55 -22.28
N GLU A 108 -0.16 21.43 -21.27
CA GLU A 108 -0.22 22.88 -21.47
C GLU A 108 0.99 23.40 -22.27
N GLY A 109 2.19 22.89 -21.98
CA GLY A 109 3.42 23.22 -22.70
C GLY A 109 3.40 22.75 -24.16
N LEU A 110 2.95 21.53 -24.41
CA LEU A 110 2.80 20.97 -25.76
C LEU A 110 1.77 21.77 -26.57
N ASN A 111 0.63 22.13 -25.98
CA ASN A 111 -0.37 22.97 -26.65
C ASN A 111 0.20 24.34 -27.02
N LYS A 112 0.95 24.98 -26.11
CA LYS A 112 1.61 26.26 -26.40
C LYS A 112 2.63 26.13 -27.53
N LEU A 113 3.47 25.09 -27.50
CA LEU A 113 4.44 24.82 -28.56
C LEU A 113 3.73 24.61 -29.90
N TYR A 114 2.67 23.81 -29.91
CA TYR A 114 1.85 23.56 -31.08
C TYR A 114 1.26 24.86 -31.64
N THR A 115 0.65 25.72 -30.81
CA THR A 115 0.14 27.03 -31.25
C THR A 115 1.24 27.89 -31.85
N TYR A 116 2.40 28.00 -31.19
CA TYR A 116 3.54 28.75 -31.72
C TYR A 116 4.02 28.21 -33.07
N LEU A 117 4.11 26.89 -33.22
CA LEU A 117 4.50 26.27 -34.49
C LEU A 117 3.48 26.54 -35.60
N CYS A 118 2.18 26.47 -35.29
CA CYS A 118 1.13 26.84 -36.25
C CYS A 118 1.25 28.30 -36.68
N ASP A 119 1.50 29.21 -35.75
CA ASP A 119 1.65 30.63 -36.05
C ASP A 119 2.90 30.90 -36.89
N GLU A 120 4.02 30.25 -36.60
CA GLU A 120 5.24 30.31 -37.42
C GLU A 120 5.02 29.74 -38.83
N ILE A 121 4.29 28.62 -38.96
CA ILE A 121 3.96 28.06 -40.28
C ILE A 121 3.08 29.04 -41.08
N ARG A 122 2.06 29.61 -40.46
CA ARG A 122 1.20 30.62 -41.11
C ARG A 122 1.95 31.89 -41.51
N ALA A 123 3.00 32.25 -40.77
CA ALA A 123 3.80 33.44 -41.06
C ALA A 123 4.80 33.23 -42.22
N ASN A 124 5.25 31.98 -42.46
CA ASN A 124 6.35 31.69 -43.39
C ASN A 124 5.94 30.94 -44.66
N PHE A 125 4.71 30.43 -44.75
CA PHE A 125 4.21 29.69 -45.92
C PHE A 125 2.94 30.32 -46.50
N ASP A 126 2.66 30.04 -47.77
CA ASP A 126 1.40 30.44 -48.41
C ASP A 126 0.19 29.87 -47.66
N SER A 127 -0.89 30.63 -47.55
CA SER A 127 -2.08 30.32 -46.72
C SER A 127 -2.65 28.90 -46.94
N GLU A 128 -2.76 28.46 -48.20
CA GLU A 128 -3.27 27.12 -48.53
C GLU A 128 -2.29 26.01 -48.14
N LEU A 129 -0.98 26.23 -48.31
CA LEU A 129 0.05 25.28 -47.92
C LEU A 129 0.20 25.19 -46.40
N ALA A 130 0.14 26.32 -45.70
CA ALA A 130 0.20 26.40 -44.23
C ALA A 130 -0.94 25.61 -43.57
N GLU A 131 -2.17 25.80 -44.02
CA GLU A 131 -3.34 25.08 -43.46
C GLU A 131 -3.34 23.59 -43.83
N ASN A 132 -2.77 23.20 -44.97
CA ASN A 132 -2.58 21.79 -45.33
C ASN A 132 -1.54 21.10 -44.43
N ILE A 133 -0.40 21.74 -44.16
CA ILE A 133 0.64 21.22 -43.24
C ILE A 133 0.07 21.06 -41.83
N ILE A 134 -0.66 22.06 -41.32
CA ILE A 134 -1.28 22.00 -39.99
C ILE A 134 -2.34 20.90 -39.93
N LYS A 135 -3.17 20.72 -40.96
CA LYS A 135 -4.16 19.65 -41.00
C LYS A 135 -3.55 18.26 -41.01
N GLU A 136 -2.51 18.02 -41.81
CA GLU A 136 -1.80 16.74 -41.82
C GLU A 136 -1.14 16.43 -40.47
N ALA A 137 -0.58 17.44 -39.79
CA ALA A 137 0.03 17.27 -38.47
C ALA A 137 -0.98 16.90 -37.36
N ASN A 138 -2.29 17.11 -37.58
CA ASN A 138 -3.36 16.70 -36.67
C ASN A 138 -4.14 15.47 -37.16
N ALA A 139 -3.73 14.84 -38.27
CA ALA A 139 -4.48 13.76 -38.92
C ALA A 139 -4.27 12.37 -38.28
N ASP A 140 -3.75 12.31 -37.05
CA ASP A 140 -3.74 11.12 -36.19
C ASP A 140 -4.97 11.10 -35.24
#